data_AF-A0A9P6F0C2-F1
#
_entry.id   AF-A0A9P6F0C2-F1
#
_cell.length_a   1.000
_cell.length_b   1.000
_cell.length_c   1.000
_cell.angle_alpha   90.00
_cell.angle_beta   90.00
_cell.angle_gamma   90.00
#
_symmetry.space_group_name_H-M   'P 1'
#
loop_
_entity.id
_entity.type
_entity.pdbx_description
1 polymer ?
#
loop_
_entity_poly.entity_id
_entity_poly.type
_entity_poly.pdbx_seq_one_letter_code
_entity_poly.pdbx_strand_id
1 'polypeptide(L)'
;AGQVSGIANEKDKSGGKGKGKGKGDKDKDMDKDRSTALPTDFVLGLVLFSYPLHTPGDTHQLRDQILLDIPASIPTLMISGLKDTMCLPNLFEPVFDRMQSRPREVIQILEADHGLGFGSSKLAKAKQQALTASLAKRAASFLDESIAAARLPSSLSETLS
;
A
#
# COMPACT_ATOMS: atom_id res chain seq x y z
N ALA A 1 6.84 12.67 52.18
CA ALA A 1 7.21 11.75 53.28
C ALA A 1 6.40 10.47 53.10
N GLY A 2 6.91 9.25 52.98
CA GLY A 2 8.27 8.68 52.84
C GLY A 2 8.25 7.64 51.69
N GLN A 3 9.36 7.30 51.02
CA GLN A 3 10.32 6.21 51.33
C GLN A 3 9.62 4.91 51.78
N VAL A 4 9.87 3.73 51.16
CA VAL A 4 11.07 2.84 51.26
C VAL A 4 11.05 1.91 50.01
N SER A 5 12.06 1.76 49.14
CA SER A 5 13.42 1.16 49.19
C SER A 5 13.50 -0.38 49.30
N GLY A 6 14.36 -0.96 48.44
CA GLY A 6 15.06 -2.23 48.61
C GLY A 6 14.45 -3.44 47.87
N ILE A 7 15.19 -4.45 47.40
CA ILE A 7 16.61 -4.81 47.50
C ILE A 7 16.85 -5.99 46.54
N ALA A 8 18.09 -6.12 46.06
CA ALA A 8 18.59 -7.21 45.24
C ALA A 8 18.78 -8.53 46.01
N ASN A 9 18.91 -9.65 45.27
CA ASN A 9 19.72 -10.84 45.62
C ASN A 9 20.05 -11.55 44.29
N GLU A 10 21.29 -11.59 43.82
CA GLU A 10 22.45 -12.38 44.27
C GLU A 10 22.37 -13.88 43.91
N LYS A 11 23.19 -14.19 42.89
CA LYS A 11 23.94 -15.40 42.55
C LYS A 11 23.63 -16.68 43.33
N ASP A 12 23.47 -17.76 42.56
CA ASP A 12 24.04 -19.06 42.90
C ASP A 12 24.73 -19.71 41.70
N LYS A 13 25.98 -20.12 41.92
CA LYS A 13 26.80 -20.95 41.04
C LYS A 13 26.78 -22.39 41.56
N SER A 14 26.41 -23.34 40.70
CA SER A 14 26.96 -24.70 40.66
C SER A 14 26.53 -25.29 39.30
N GLY A 15 27.35 -25.94 38.48
CA GLY A 15 28.35 -26.95 38.77
C GLY A 15 27.82 -28.28 38.22
N GLY A 16 28.12 -28.63 36.97
CA GLY A 16 27.65 -29.89 36.38
C GLY A 16 28.11 -30.14 34.94
N LYS A 17 29.34 -30.65 34.76
CA LYS A 17 29.82 -31.24 33.50
C LYS A 17 29.18 -32.62 33.33
N GLY A 18 28.32 -32.79 32.34
CA GLY A 18 27.83 -34.09 31.88
C GLY A 18 28.11 -34.27 30.38
N LYS A 19 29.12 -35.09 30.04
CA LYS A 19 29.35 -35.59 28.67
C LYS A 19 28.40 -36.76 28.43
N GLY A 20 27.45 -36.60 27.52
CA GLY A 20 26.64 -37.69 26.97
C GLY A 20 26.70 -37.67 25.45
N LYS A 21 27.47 -38.60 24.86
CA LYS A 21 27.40 -38.94 23.43
C LYS A 21 26.13 -39.77 23.22
N GLY A 22 25.20 -39.26 22.42
CA GLY A 22 24.05 -40.00 21.91
C GLY A 22 23.88 -39.71 20.43
N LYS A 23 24.32 -40.65 19.60
CA LYS A 23 24.10 -40.69 18.14
C LYS A 23 22.64 -41.05 17.91
N GLY A 24 21.92 -40.24 17.15
CA GLY A 24 20.54 -40.47 16.77
C GLY A 24 20.27 -39.72 15.48
N ASP A 25 20.51 -40.40 14.36
CA ASP A 25 20.02 -40.00 13.05
C ASP A 25 18.50 -39.87 13.13
N LYS A 26 17.98 -38.67 12.91
CA LYS A 26 16.56 -38.43 12.64
C LYS A 26 16.47 -37.47 11.49
N ASP A 27 16.14 -38.06 10.35
CA ASP A 27 15.59 -37.43 9.16
C ASP A 27 14.62 -36.33 9.56
N LYS A 28 15.02 -35.09 9.28
CA LYS A 28 14.12 -33.96 9.09
C LYS A 28 14.71 -33.12 7.99
N ASP A 29 14.58 -33.62 6.77
CA ASP A 29 14.53 -32.79 5.57
C ASP A 29 13.31 -31.86 5.73
N MET A 30 13.53 -30.79 6.48
CA MET A 30 12.62 -29.66 6.55
C MET A 30 12.70 -28.97 5.20
N ASP A 31 11.62 -29.12 4.43
CA ASP A 31 11.14 -28.27 3.35
C ASP A 31 11.83 -26.89 3.34
N LYS A 32 12.98 -26.81 2.65
CA LYS A 32 13.88 -25.64 2.62
C LYS A 32 13.62 -24.72 1.43
N ASP A 33 12.61 -25.02 0.61
CA ASP A 33 12.50 -24.47 -0.74
C ASP A 33 11.21 -23.68 -1.02
N ARG A 34 10.39 -23.41 0.01
CA ARG A 34 9.34 -22.38 -0.12
C ARG A 34 9.89 -21.01 0.23
N SER A 35 10.58 -20.41 -0.73
CA SER A 35 10.66 -18.95 -0.80
C SER A 35 9.22 -18.40 -0.78
N THR A 36 8.86 -17.75 0.32
CA THR A 36 7.57 -17.04 0.47
C THR A 36 7.58 -15.67 -0.21
N ALA A 37 8.67 -15.31 -0.88
CA ALA A 37 8.76 -14.07 -1.63
C ALA A 37 7.93 -14.20 -2.90
N LEU A 38 6.86 -13.41 -2.99
CA LEU A 38 6.13 -13.23 -4.24
C LEU A 38 7.10 -12.65 -5.29
N PRO A 39 7.03 -13.10 -6.55
CA PRO A 39 7.81 -12.53 -7.65
C PRO A 39 7.63 -11.02 -7.69
N THR A 40 8.67 -10.23 -7.92
CA THR A 40 8.57 -8.75 -7.86
C THR A 40 7.62 -8.12 -8.88
N ASP A 41 7.20 -8.88 -9.88
CA ASP A 41 6.27 -8.54 -10.95
C ASP A 41 4.83 -9.06 -10.71
N PHE A 42 4.53 -9.55 -9.50
CA PHE A 42 3.20 -10.06 -9.18
C PHE A 42 2.11 -8.97 -9.13
N VAL A 43 2.50 -7.71 -8.94
CA VAL A 43 1.59 -6.57 -8.92
C VAL A 43 1.39 -6.11 -10.37
N LEU A 44 0.16 -6.26 -10.87
CA LEU A 44 -0.17 -5.92 -12.25
C LEU A 44 -0.82 -4.53 -12.40
N GLY A 45 -1.19 -3.88 -11.30
CA GLY A 45 -1.81 -2.56 -11.29
C GLY A 45 -2.15 -2.10 -9.87
N LEU A 46 -2.36 -0.80 -9.70
CA LEU A 46 -2.64 -0.14 -8.43
C LEU A 46 -3.89 0.73 -8.53
N VAL A 47 -4.74 0.69 -7.48
CA VAL A 47 -5.82 1.66 -7.27
C VAL A 47 -5.61 2.32 -5.90
N LEU A 48 -5.40 3.63 -5.90
CA LEU A 48 -5.09 4.41 -4.71
C LEU A 48 -6.30 5.27 -4.34
N PHE A 49 -7.03 4.87 -3.30
CA PHE A 49 -8.16 5.63 -2.76
C PHE A 49 -7.66 6.58 -1.67
N SER A 50 -7.96 7.88 -1.83
CA SER A 50 -7.68 8.94 -0.86
C SER A 50 -6.27 8.85 -0.30
N TYR A 51 -5.27 8.78 -1.18
CA TYR A 51 -3.88 8.71 -0.75
C TYR A 51 -3.53 9.98 0.06
N PRO A 52 -3.13 9.86 1.34
CA PRO A 52 -2.76 11.00 2.16
C PRO A 52 -1.38 11.50 1.74
N LEU A 53 -1.34 12.44 0.80
CA LEU A 53 -0.11 13.04 0.30
C LEU A 53 0.67 13.72 1.44
N HIS A 54 -0.02 14.24 2.43
CA HIS A 54 0.58 14.77 3.64
C HIS A 54 -0.34 14.55 4.85
N THR A 55 0.18 14.74 6.06
CA THR A 55 -0.66 14.71 7.26
C THR A 55 -1.59 15.93 7.31
N PRO A 56 -2.79 15.83 7.92
CA PRO A 56 -3.65 17.00 8.12
C PRO A 56 -2.91 18.13 8.84
N GLY A 57 -2.89 19.33 8.25
CA GLY A 57 -2.29 20.53 8.85
C GLY A 57 -0.77 20.69 8.70
N ASP A 58 -0.05 19.69 8.17
CA ASP A 58 1.37 19.83 7.80
C ASP A 58 1.53 19.52 6.31
N THR A 59 1.64 20.56 5.49
CA THR A 59 1.82 20.48 4.03
C THR A 59 3.28 20.54 3.60
N HIS A 60 4.23 20.63 4.55
CA HIS A 60 5.66 20.73 4.24
C HIS A 60 6.32 19.36 4.05
N GLN A 61 5.73 18.31 4.62
CA GLN A 61 6.23 16.94 4.53
C GLN A 61 5.31 16.08 3.67
N LEU A 62 5.62 16.05 2.37
CA LEU A 62 4.89 15.20 1.42
C LEU A 62 5.39 13.75 1.49
N ARG A 63 4.49 12.81 1.24
CA ARG A 63 4.76 11.38 1.03
C ARG A 63 4.88 11.06 -0.46
N ASP A 64 5.33 12.01 -1.25
CA ASP A 64 5.37 11.93 -2.71
C ASP A 64 6.36 10.88 -3.22
N GLN A 65 7.48 10.66 -2.53
CA GLN A 65 8.50 9.69 -2.96
C GLN A 65 7.93 8.29 -3.18
N ILE A 66 6.98 7.83 -2.35
CA ILE A 66 6.31 6.53 -2.53
C ILE A 66 5.55 6.47 -3.87
N LEU A 67 4.94 7.58 -4.30
CA LEU A 67 4.24 7.66 -5.58
C LEU A 67 5.21 7.74 -6.76
N LEU A 68 6.34 8.44 -6.58
CA LEU A 68 7.39 8.59 -7.58
C LEU A 68 8.18 7.29 -7.81
N ASP A 69 8.29 6.46 -6.77
CA ASP A 69 8.97 5.16 -6.83
C ASP A 69 8.08 4.06 -7.45
N ILE A 70 6.80 4.34 -7.74
CA ILE A 70 5.95 3.38 -8.46
C ILE A 70 6.56 3.13 -9.85
N PRO A 71 6.89 1.86 -10.19
CA PRO A 71 7.55 1.56 -11.45
C PRO A 71 6.73 1.99 -12.67
N ALA A 72 7.42 2.38 -13.74
CA ALA A 72 6.79 2.85 -14.97
C ALA A 72 5.84 1.81 -15.60
N SER A 73 6.11 0.52 -15.40
CA SER A 73 5.32 -0.60 -15.91
C SER A 73 4.05 -0.90 -15.10
N ILE A 74 3.80 -0.20 -13.98
CA ILE A 74 2.65 -0.47 -13.12
C ILE A 74 1.53 0.53 -13.44
N PRO A 75 0.42 0.09 -14.07
CA PRO A 75 -0.78 0.90 -14.22
C PRO A 75 -1.25 1.43 -12.87
N THR A 76 -1.54 2.73 -12.77
CA THR A 76 -2.00 3.34 -11.50
C THR A 76 -3.23 4.22 -11.70
N LEU A 77 -4.31 3.93 -10.97
CA LEU A 77 -5.50 4.77 -10.87
C LEU A 77 -5.54 5.45 -9.50
N MET A 78 -5.58 6.78 -9.48
CA MET A 78 -5.74 7.56 -8.24
C MET A 78 -7.16 8.12 -8.13
N ILE A 79 -7.78 7.97 -6.96
CA ILE A 79 -9.14 8.44 -6.68
C ILE A 79 -9.10 9.29 -5.42
N SER A 80 -9.47 10.56 -5.51
CA SER A 80 -9.46 11.49 -4.39
C SER A 80 -10.61 12.49 -4.46
N GLY A 81 -10.96 13.08 -3.31
CA GLY A 81 -11.92 14.17 -3.25
C GLY A 81 -11.24 15.54 -3.35
N LEU A 82 -11.89 16.51 -3.98
CA LEU A 82 -11.36 17.88 -4.08
C LEU A 82 -11.39 18.64 -2.73
N LYS A 83 -12.09 18.13 -1.72
CA LYS A 83 -12.06 18.64 -0.34
C LYS A 83 -11.22 17.78 0.61
N ASP A 84 -10.39 16.89 0.05
CA ASP A 84 -9.45 16.11 0.86
C ASP A 84 -8.33 17.02 1.41
N THR A 85 -8.37 17.24 2.72
CA THR A 85 -7.37 18.09 3.42
C THR A 85 -6.01 17.42 3.59
N MET A 86 -5.86 16.15 3.20
CA MET A 86 -4.60 15.40 3.19
C MET A 86 -4.00 15.26 1.78
N CYS A 87 -4.72 15.72 0.74
CA CYS A 87 -4.29 15.65 -0.64
C CYS A 87 -4.76 16.88 -1.41
N LEU A 88 -4.20 18.04 -1.06
CA LEU A 88 -4.60 19.31 -1.67
C LEU A 88 -4.27 19.32 -3.17
N PRO A 89 -5.19 19.75 -4.06
CA PRO A 89 -4.99 19.68 -5.51
C PRO A 89 -3.71 20.36 -6.00
N ASN A 90 -3.37 21.52 -5.44
CA ASN A 90 -2.17 22.30 -5.80
C ASN A 90 -0.85 21.63 -5.40
N LEU A 91 -0.89 20.67 -4.47
CA LEU A 91 0.27 19.85 -4.08
C LEU A 91 0.28 18.52 -4.84
N PHE A 92 -0.90 17.97 -5.11
CA PHE A 92 -1.08 16.71 -5.81
C PHE A 92 -0.69 16.79 -7.28
N GLU A 93 -1.14 17.81 -8.01
CA GLU A 93 -0.93 17.93 -9.47
C GLU A 93 0.56 17.88 -9.86
N PRO A 94 1.48 18.65 -9.24
CA PRO A 94 2.92 18.54 -9.54
C PRO A 94 3.52 17.16 -9.24
N VAL A 95 3.03 16.47 -8.21
CA VAL A 95 3.49 15.11 -7.87
C VAL A 95 2.98 14.12 -8.91
N PHE A 96 1.70 14.21 -9.26
CA PHE A 96 1.08 13.36 -10.27
C PHE A 96 1.82 13.49 -11.61
N ASP A 97 2.17 14.70 -12.05
CA ASP A 97 2.90 14.92 -13.30
C ASP A 97 4.28 14.23 -13.32
N ARG A 98 4.97 14.23 -12.18
CA ARG A 98 6.31 13.62 -12.03
C ARG A 98 6.28 12.09 -11.94
N MET A 99 5.13 11.48 -11.64
CA MET A 99 5.01 10.02 -11.55
C MET A 99 5.36 9.35 -12.88
N GLN A 100 6.06 8.20 -12.81
CA GLN A 100 6.50 7.46 -13.98
C GLN A 100 5.56 6.32 -14.38
N SER A 101 4.69 5.85 -13.48
CA SER A 101 3.68 4.82 -13.77
C SER A 101 2.88 5.11 -15.04
N ARG A 102 2.69 4.10 -15.89
CA ARG A 102 1.88 4.15 -17.11
C ARG A 102 1.14 2.82 -17.34
N PRO A 103 -0.12 2.85 -17.84
CA PRO A 103 -0.99 4.02 -17.89
C PRO A 103 -1.28 4.57 -16.48
N ARG A 104 -1.54 5.88 -16.38
CA ARG A 104 -1.91 6.53 -15.12
C ARG A 104 -3.16 7.36 -15.32
N GLU A 105 -4.10 7.22 -14.38
CA GLU A 105 -5.36 7.95 -14.37
C GLU A 105 -5.60 8.60 -13.02
N VAL A 106 -6.38 9.69 -13.03
CA VAL A 106 -6.87 10.33 -11.82
C VAL A 106 -8.36 10.62 -11.93
N ILE A 107 -9.11 10.35 -10.85
CA ILE A 107 -10.50 10.74 -10.68
C ILE A 107 -10.59 11.64 -9.46
N GLN A 108 -10.91 12.91 -9.68
CA GLN A 108 -11.14 13.90 -8.62
C GLN A 108 -12.64 14.14 -8.44
N ILE A 109 -13.14 13.86 -7.24
CA ILE A 109 -14.58 13.94 -6.94
C ILE A 109 -14.88 15.30 -6.32
N LEU A 110 -15.67 16.09 -7.03
CA LEU A 110 -16.10 17.41 -6.58
C LEU A 110 -16.89 17.31 -5.27
N GLU A 111 -16.58 18.19 -4.31
CA GLU A 111 -17.13 18.26 -2.95
C GLU A 111 -16.81 17.09 -2.01
N ALA A 112 -16.11 16.04 -2.46
CA ALA A 112 -15.82 14.90 -1.60
C ALA A 112 -14.63 15.16 -0.66
N ASP A 113 -14.73 14.67 0.57
CA ASP A 113 -13.65 14.68 1.56
C ASP A 113 -12.74 13.44 1.43
N HIS A 114 -11.80 13.27 2.36
CA HIS A 114 -10.88 12.12 2.40
C HIS A 114 -11.60 10.77 2.50
N GLY A 115 -12.77 10.71 3.13
CA GLY A 115 -13.59 9.49 3.19
C GLY A 115 -14.40 9.25 1.91
N LEU A 116 -14.16 10.04 0.86
CA LEU A 116 -14.99 10.16 -0.34
C LEU A 116 -16.46 10.45 0.01
N GLY A 117 -16.68 11.13 1.13
CA GLY A 117 -17.98 11.49 1.67
C GLY A 117 -18.35 12.94 1.37
N PHE A 118 -19.61 13.29 1.64
CA PHE A 118 -20.17 14.63 1.40
C PHE A 118 -20.79 15.23 2.69
N GLY A 119 -20.30 14.82 3.85
CA GLY A 119 -20.90 15.11 5.16
C GLY A 119 -21.90 14.05 5.64
N SER A 120 -22.66 14.36 6.69
CA SER A 120 -23.42 13.37 7.48
C SER A 120 -24.92 13.27 7.15
N SER A 121 -25.45 14.15 6.29
CA SER A 121 -26.87 14.18 5.96
C SER A 121 -27.33 12.90 5.25
N LYS A 122 -28.64 12.59 5.30
CA LYS A 122 -29.20 11.43 4.59
C LYS A 122 -28.92 11.50 3.08
N LEU A 123 -29.05 12.69 2.49
CA LEU A 123 -28.75 12.94 1.09
C LEU A 123 -27.26 12.73 0.79
N ALA A 124 -26.37 13.23 1.66
CA ALA A 124 -24.93 13.02 1.52
C ALA A 124 -24.56 11.53 1.54
N LYS A 125 -25.16 10.75 2.45
CA LYS A 125 -24.98 9.29 2.52
C LYS A 125 -25.48 8.58 1.27
N ALA A 126 -26.66 8.95 0.76
CA ALA A 126 -27.19 8.37 -0.48
C ALA A 126 -26.30 8.71 -1.69
N LYS A 127 -25.81 9.95 -1.77
CA LYS A 127 -24.85 10.37 -2.80
C LYS A 127 -23.55 9.58 -2.71
N GLN A 128 -23.01 9.41 -1.50
CA GLN A 128 -21.81 8.60 -1.25
C GLN A 128 -22.02 7.14 -1.67
N GLN A 129 -23.16 6.53 -1.34
CA GLN A 129 -23.46 5.16 -1.74
C GLN A 129 -23.49 4.99 -3.26
N ALA A 130 -24.15 5.90 -3.98
CA ALA A 130 -24.17 5.89 -5.45
C ALA A 130 -22.76 6.05 -6.04
N LEU A 131 -21.98 7.00 -5.51
CA LEU A 131 -20.59 7.21 -5.90
C LEU A 131 -19.75 5.94 -5.69
N THR A 132 -19.84 5.29 -4.53
CA THR A 132 -19.08 4.07 -4.21
C THR A 132 -19.32 2.98 -5.24
N ALA A 133 -20.57 2.77 -5.68
CA ALA A 133 -20.88 1.77 -6.70
C ALA A 133 -20.20 2.08 -8.05
N SER A 134 -20.22 3.34 -8.47
CA SER A 134 -19.55 3.78 -9.70
C SER A 134 -18.03 3.66 -9.62
N LEU A 135 -17.43 4.05 -8.49
CA LEU A 135 -15.99 3.95 -8.26
C LEU A 135 -15.52 2.49 -8.21
N ALA A 136 -16.27 1.62 -7.53
CA ALA A 136 -15.98 0.18 -7.50
C ALA A 136 -15.98 -0.43 -8.90
N LYS A 137 -16.97 -0.07 -9.73
CA LYS A 137 -17.04 -0.51 -11.13
C LYS A 137 -15.84 -0.05 -11.95
N ARG A 138 -15.45 1.23 -11.83
CA ARG A 138 -14.30 1.76 -12.57
C ARG A 138 -12.99 1.12 -12.11
N ALA A 139 -12.80 0.98 -10.80
CA ALA A 139 -11.62 0.34 -10.22
C ALA A 139 -11.47 -1.11 -10.66
N ALA A 140 -12.56 -1.89 -10.67
CA ALA A 140 -12.56 -3.25 -11.18
C ALA A 140 -12.17 -3.28 -12.68
N SER A 141 -12.79 -2.43 -13.50
CA SER A 141 -12.47 -2.35 -14.93
C SER A 141 -11.00 -1.97 -15.17
N PHE A 142 -10.46 -1.04 -14.36
CA PHE A 142 -9.06 -0.63 -14.45
C PHE A 142 -8.10 -1.79 -14.17
N LEU A 143 -8.41 -2.59 -13.16
CA LEU A 143 -7.61 -3.76 -12.80
C LEU A 143 -7.73 -4.86 -13.86
N ASP A 144 -8.92 -5.09 -14.42
CA ASP A 144 -9.11 -6.04 -15.52
C ASP A 144 -8.29 -5.64 -16.76
N GLU A 145 -8.30 -4.34 -17.12
CA GLU A 145 -7.48 -3.76 -18.18
C GLU A 145 -5.98 -3.95 -17.90
N SER A 146 -5.56 -3.72 -16.66
CA SER A 146 -4.17 -3.89 -16.21
C SER A 146 -3.70 -5.34 -16.32
N ILE A 147 -4.54 -6.30 -15.90
CA ILE A 147 -4.29 -7.74 -16.02
C ILE A 147 -4.23 -8.16 -17.49
N ALA A 148 -5.13 -7.66 -18.33
CA ALA A 148 -5.15 -7.96 -19.75
C ALA A 148 -3.87 -7.45 -20.45
N ALA A 149 -3.46 -6.22 -20.17
CA ALA A 149 -2.24 -5.62 -20.71
C ALA A 149 -0.99 -6.42 -20.35
N ALA A 150 -0.88 -6.91 -19.11
CA ALA A 150 0.24 -7.74 -18.68
C ALA A 150 0.29 -9.13 -19.34
N ARG A 151 -0.83 -9.63 -19.87
CA ARG A 151 -0.93 -10.94 -20.53
C ARG A 151 -0.69 -10.90 -22.04
N LEU A 152 -0.67 -9.71 -22.65
CA LEU A 152 -0.44 -9.59 -24.09
C LEU A 152 1.06 -9.79 -24.39
N PRO A 153 1.42 -10.70 -25.31
CA PRO A 153 2.82 -10.88 -25.70
C PRO A 153 3.33 -9.61 -26.40
N SER A 154 4.55 -9.19 -26.06
CA SER A 154 5.21 -7.98 -26.56
C SER A 154 5.35 -7.92 -28.10
N SER A 155 5.17 -9.05 -28.79
CA SER A 155 5.35 -9.21 -30.24
C SER A 155 4.26 -8.57 -31.11
N LEU A 156 3.21 -7.97 -30.54
CA LEU A 156 2.16 -7.26 -31.30
C LEU A 156 2.36 -5.74 -31.36
N SER A 157 3.42 -5.21 -30.74
CA SER A 157 3.70 -3.77 -30.71
C SER A 157 4.54 -3.24 -31.88
N GLU A 158 5.17 -4.11 -32.68
CA GLU A 158 6.05 -3.71 -33.80
C GLU A 158 5.34 -3.57 -35.16
N THR A 159 4.06 -3.93 -35.29
CA THR A 159 3.36 -3.94 -36.59
C THR A 159 2.50 -2.71 -36.89
N LEU A 160 2.57 -1.65 -36.08
CA LEU A 160 1.85 -0.39 -36.32
C LEU A 160 2.74 0.86 -36.16
N SER A 161 3.95 0.81 -36.72
CA SER A 161 4.72 2.02 -37.08
C SER A 161 4.65 2.28 -38.57
#